data_AF-A0A7K9E0Y9-F1
#
_entry.id   AF-A0A7K9E0Y9-F1
#
_cell.length_a   1.000
_cell.length_b   1.000
_cell.length_c   1.000
_cell.angle_alpha   90.00
_cell.angle_beta   90.00
_cell.angle_gamma   90.00
#
_symmetry.space_group_name_H-M   'P 1'
#
loop_
_entity.id
_entity.type
_entity.pdbx_description
1 polymer ?
#
loop_
_entity_poly.entity_id
_entity_poly.type
_entity_poly.pdbx_seq_one_letter_code
_entity_poly.pdbx_strand_id
1 'polypeptide(L)'
;MSIPSSCSTLRLPAGFRNLLEGLALEVLRAQPEDVVAFAAQHFQRLLQEREDSSADPVAWGAQLEEQLLAWPPYQVGRPPHPASG
;
A
#
# COMPACT_ATOMS: atom_id res chain seq x y z
N MET A 1 -7.43 -33.09 7.96
CA MET A 1 -8.08 -32.32 9.05
C MET A 1 -7.74 -30.85 8.83
N SER A 2 -8.73 -30.01 8.49
CA SER A 2 -8.53 -28.57 8.26
C SER A 2 -8.91 -27.80 9.51
N ILE A 3 -7.98 -27.03 10.06
CA ILE A 3 -8.27 -26.07 11.12
C ILE A 3 -9.09 -24.94 10.48
N PRO A 4 -10.28 -24.59 10.99
CA PRO A 4 -10.98 -23.40 10.54
C PRO A 4 -10.16 -22.17 10.98
N SER A 5 -9.59 -21.44 10.02
CA SER A 5 -8.97 -20.15 10.29
C SER A 5 -10.07 -19.19 10.76
N SER A 6 -10.09 -18.93 12.06
CA SER A 6 -11.04 -18.01 12.70
C SER A 6 -11.03 -16.65 11.98
N CYS A 7 -12.12 -16.34 11.30
CA CYS A 7 -12.54 -15.02 10.79
C CYS A 7 -11.51 -14.20 9.98
N SER A 8 -11.07 -14.71 8.82
CA SER A 8 -10.22 -13.98 7.88
C SER A 8 -10.96 -12.92 7.03
N THR A 9 -12.05 -12.32 7.51
CA THR A 9 -12.91 -11.44 6.70
C THR A 9 -12.48 -9.97 6.69
N LEU A 10 -11.57 -9.56 7.57
CA LEU A 10 -11.05 -8.20 7.61
C LEU A 10 -9.78 -8.11 6.75
N ARG A 11 -9.93 -7.59 5.52
CA ARG A 11 -8.81 -7.28 4.62
C ARG A 11 -8.56 -5.77 4.66
N LEU A 12 -7.28 -5.39 4.74
CA LEU A 12 -6.89 -3.99 4.59
C LEU A 12 -7.26 -3.50 3.19
N PRO A 13 -7.86 -2.30 3.04
CA PRO A 13 -8.06 -1.70 1.72
C PRO A 13 -6.72 -1.48 1.01
N ALA A 14 -6.72 -1.66 -0.31
CA ALA A 14 -5.54 -1.38 -1.13
C ALA A 14 -5.13 0.10 -1.00
N GLY A 15 -3.83 0.37 -0.88
CA GLY A 15 -3.31 1.73 -0.70
C GLY A 15 -3.44 2.28 0.73
N PHE A 16 -4.06 1.56 1.67
CA PHE A 16 -4.20 2.02 3.05
C PHE A 16 -2.84 2.20 3.75
N ARG A 17 -1.89 1.30 3.50
CA ARG A 17 -0.53 1.43 4.04
C ARG A 17 0.17 2.65 3.44
N ASN A 18 0.12 2.82 2.13
CA ASN A 18 0.68 4.00 1.44
C ASN A 18 0.09 5.32 1.98
N LEU A 19 -1.21 5.37 2.24
CA LEU A 19 -1.88 6.52 2.86
C LEU A 19 -1.28 6.85 4.25
N LEU A 20 -1.11 5.85 5.11
CA LEU A 20 -0.56 6.03 6.44
C LEU A 20 0.94 6.39 6.42
N GLU A 21 1.70 5.79 5.51
CA GLU A 21 3.12 6.10 5.32
C GLU A 21 3.32 7.54 4.83
N GLY A 22 2.50 8.00 3.87
CA GLY A 22 2.49 9.39 3.42
C GLY A 22 2.25 10.37 4.56
N LEU A 23 1.23 10.12 5.39
CA LEU A 23 0.96 10.93 6.57
C LEU A 23 2.15 10.92 7.55
N ALA A 24 2.71 9.75 7.85
CA ALA A 24 3.81 9.61 8.80
C ALA A 24 5.05 10.40 8.33
N LEU A 25 5.39 10.35 7.05
CA LEU A 25 6.49 11.11 6.48
C LEU A 25 6.26 12.62 6.55
N GLU A 26 5.03 13.09 6.30
CA GLU A 26 4.69 14.50 6.43
C GLU A 26 4.75 15.00 7.88
N VAL A 27 4.32 14.19 8.85
CA VAL A 27 4.50 14.49 10.28
C VAL A 27 5.98 14.58 10.64
N LEU A 28 6.81 13.65 10.18
CA LEU A 28 8.25 13.67 10.43
C LEU A 28 8.93 14.91 9.82
N ARG A 29 8.44 15.40 8.68
CA ARG A 29 8.95 16.62 8.02
C ARG A 29 8.52 17.90 8.74
N ALA A 30 7.24 18.00 9.10
CA ALA A 30 6.67 19.22 9.66
C ALA A 30 6.89 19.37 11.17
N GLN A 31 7.15 18.27 11.88
CA GLN A 31 7.27 18.23 13.35
C GLN A 31 6.16 19.03 14.06
N PRO A 32 4.86 18.78 13.75
CA PRO A 32 3.77 19.57 14.29
C PRO A 32 3.56 19.31 15.79
N GLU A 33 3.16 20.34 16.52
CA GLU A 33 2.78 20.22 17.94
C GLU A 33 1.46 19.45 18.11
N ASP A 34 0.49 19.69 17.22
CA ASP A 34 -0.78 18.95 17.16
C ASP A 34 -0.82 18.04 15.93
N VAL A 35 -0.48 16.77 16.15
CA VAL A 35 -0.46 15.74 15.11
C VAL A 35 -1.86 15.44 14.58
N VAL A 36 -2.91 15.52 15.42
CA VAL A 36 -4.28 15.17 15.02
C VAL A 36 -4.84 16.24 14.09
N ALA A 37 -4.68 17.51 14.45
CA ALA A 37 -5.10 18.63 13.61
C ALA A 37 -4.33 18.62 12.27
N PHE A 38 -3.02 18.35 12.31
CA PHE A 38 -2.20 18.22 11.11
C PHE A 38 -2.69 17.09 10.19
N ALA A 39 -2.99 15.91 10.74
CA ALA A 39 -3.48 14.77 9.97
C ALA A 39 -4.83 15.08 9.29
N ALA A 40 -5.76 15.74 10.00
CA ALA A 40 -7.04 16.16 9.43
C ALA A 40 -6.83 17.11 8.23
N GLN A 41 -5.96 18.12 8.38
CA GLN A 41 -5.62 19.04 7.31
C GLN A 41 -4.93 18.34 6.12
N HIS A 42 -4.05 17.38 6.40
CA HIS A 42 -3.38 16.60 5.37
C HIS A 42 -4.39 15.81 4.52
N PHE A 43 -5.33 15.09 5.15
CA PHE A 43 -6.36 14.36 4.42
C PHE A 43 -7.33 15.29 3.69
N GLN A 44 -7.65 16.46 4.25
CA GLN A 44 -8.45 17.48 3.57
C GLN A 44 -7.80 17.93 2.26
N ARG A 45 -6.48 18.17 2.28
CA ARG A 45 -5.70 18.53 1.08
C ARG A 45 -5.73 17.42 0.04
N LEU A 46 -5.50 16.17 0.45
CA LEU A 46 -5.55 15.03 -0.46
C LEU A 46 -6.93 14.87 -1.13
N LEU A 47 -8.02 15.17 -0.41
CA LEU A 47 -9.36 15.17 -1.00
C LEU A 47 -9.53 16.29 -2.04
N GLN A 48 -9.04 17.49 -1.75
CA GLN A 48 -9.08 18.61 -2.72
C GLN A 48 -8.26 18.29 -3.98
N GLU A 49 -7.05 17.77 -3.82
CA GLU A 49 -6.21 17.36 -4.95
C GLU A 49 -6.88 16.30 -5.85
N ARG A 50 -7.64 15.38 -5.26
CA ARG A 50 -8.44 14.40 -6.02
C ARG A 50 -9.55 15.06 -6.82
N GLU A 51 -10.24 16.04 -6.24
CA GLU A 51 -11.30 16.80 -6.91
C GLU A 51 -10.74 17.67 -8.04
N ASP A 52 -9.56 18.28 -7.84
CA ASP A 52 -8.94 19.22 -8.78
C ASP A 52 -8.17 18.53 -9.91
N SER A 53 -7.48 17.41 -9.64
CA SER A 53 -6.56 16.78 -10.61
C SER A 53 -7.05 15.44 -11.17
N SER A 54 -8.20 14.91 -10.74
CA SER A 54 -8.71 13.57 -11.11
C SER A 54 -7.70 12.41 -10.87
N ALA A 55 -6.58 12.70 -10.21
CA ALA A 55 -5.48 11.77 -9.95
C ALA A 55 -5.45 11.52 -8.45
N ASP A 56 -5.71 10.27 -8.06
CA ASP A 56 -5.69 9.87 -6.66
C ASP A 56 -4.29 9.33 -6.29
N PRO A 57 -3.49 10.05 -5.49
CA PRO A 57 -2.15 9.59 -5.09
C PRO A 57 -2.19 8.28 -4.29
N VAL A 58 -3.31 7.97 -3.62
CA VAL A 58 -3.50 6.71 -2.89
C VAL A 58 -3.78 5.56 -3.85
N ALA A 59 -4.50 5.81 -4.94
CA ALA A 59 -4.79 4.81 -5.97
C ALA A 59 -3.52 4.36 -6.70
N TRP A 60 -2.57 5.29 -6.94
CA TRP A 60 -1.27 4.93 -7.50
C TRP A 60 -0.46 4.03 -6.55
N GLY A 61 -0.45 4.37 -5.26
CA GLY A 61 0.17 3.54 -4.22
C GLY A 61 -0.44 2.15 -4.15
N ALA A 62 -1.78 2.06 -4.17
CA ALA A 62 -2.52 0.80 -4.18
C ALA A 62 -2.14 -0.10 -5.37
N GLN A 63 -2.00 0.48 -6.57
CA GLN A 63 -1.60 -0.25 -7.77
C GLN A 63 -0.16 -0.78 -7.68
N LEU A 64 0.75 -0.07 -7.00
CA LEU A 64 2.11 -0.56 -6.76
C LEU A 64 2.13 -1.74 -5.78
N GLU A 65 1.32 -1.67 -4.73
CA GLU A 65 1.18 -2.74 -3.74
C GLU A 65 0.61 -4.02 -4.35
N GLU A 66 -0.40 -3.89 -5.21
CA GLU A 66 -0.96 -5.01 -5.99
C GLU A 66 0.10 -5.60 -6.93
N GLN A 67 0.90 -4.77 -7.62
CA GLN A 67 1.99 -5.24 -8.48
C GLN A 67 3.11 -5.96 -7.71
N LEU A 68 3.43 -5.50 -6.49
CA LEU A 68 4.39 -6.17 -5.61
C LEU A 68 3.86 -7.51 -5.06
N LEU A 69 2.55 -7.60 -4.82
CA LEU A 69 1.87 -8.86 -4.46
C LEU A 69 1.73 -9.81 -5.65
N ALA A 70 1.54 -9.27 -6.85
CA ALA A 70 1.38 -10.02 -8.10
C ALA A 70 2.72 -10.48 -8.69
N TRP A 71 3.84 -9.82 -8.34
CA TRP A 71 5.17 -10.26 -8.76
C TRP A 71 5.53 -11.60 -8.11
N PRO A 72 5.96 -12.62 -8.89
CA PRO A 72 6.29 -13.92 -8.32
C PRO A 72 7.58 -13.80 -7.48
N PRO A 73 7.65 -14.45 -6.30
CA PRO A 73 8.88 -14.51 -5.54
C PRO A 73 9.88 -15.35 -6.35
N TYR A 74 10.99 -14.74 -6.76
CA TYR A 74 12.23 -15.35 -7.25
C TYR A 74 12.12 -16.73 -7.96
N GLN A 75 12.21 -16.79 -9.29
CA GLN A 75 12.71 -18.02 -9.95
C GLN A 75 14.25 -18.03 -9.91
N VAL A 76 14.83 -17.90 -8.72
CA VAL A 76 16.27 -18.08 -8.53
C VAL A 76 16.51 -19.57 -8.31
N GLY A 77 17.00 -20.25 -9.36
CA GLY A 77 17.71 -21.52 -9.21
C GLY A 77 17.00 -22.79 -9.68
N ARG A 78 16.33 -22.81 -10.84
CA ARG A 78 16.09 -24.08 -11.53
C ARG A 78 17.27 -24.35 -12.49
N PRO A 79 18.17 -25.31 -12.21
CA PRO A 79 19.17 -25.70 -13.20
C PRO A 79 18.46 -26.25 -14.44
N PRO A 80 19.01 -26.04 -15.65
CA PRO A 80 18.43 -26.63 -16.85
C PRO A 80 18.44 -28.15 -16.69
N HIS A 81 17.26 -28.76 -16.76
CA HIS A 81 17.13 -30.21 -16.89
C HIS A 81 17.90 -30.63 -18.16
N PRO A 82 18.82 -31.61 -18.10
CA PRO A 82 19.40 -32.14 -19.32
C PRO A 82 18.27 -32.79 -20.11
N ALA A 83 18.11 -32.39 -21.36
CA ALA A 83 17.20 -33.03 -22.30
C ALA A 83 17.61 -34.51 -22.42
N SER A 84 16.76 -35.42 -21.93
CA SER A 84 16.80 -36.81 -22.35
C SER A 84 16.05 -36.90 -23.67
N GLY A 85 16.77 -37.24 -24.74
CA GLY A 85 16.26 -37.42 -26.09
C GLY A 85 17.41 -37.52 -27.07
#